data_AF-A0ABC9NJD0-F1
#
_entry.id   AF-A0ABC9NJD0-F1
#
_cell.length_a   1.000
_cell.length_b   1.000
_cell.length_c   1.000
_cell.angle_alpha   90.00
_cell.angle_beta   90.00
_cell.angle_gamma   90.00
#
_symmetry.space_group_name_H-M   'P 1'
#
loop_
_entity.id
_entity.type
_entity.pdbx_description
1 polymer ?
#
loop_
_entity_poly.entity_id
_entity_poly.type
_entity_poly.pdbx_seq_one_letter_code
_entity_poly.pdbx_strand_id
1 'polypeptide(L)'
;MKTIKPESIGLFCLSSGDVELAKYLAGMLPITCFVGEDWQQGFRSCNGGLLQSLSDAFRDYSVLLLIAESGAFIPENLPHSDGVTVILIAEHNARLLAGPAGGATALIHYLDEACQRRRTAVSDALCRALTRENRAIPQCGFNS
;
A
#
# COMPACT_ATOMS: atom_id res chain seq x y z
N MET A 1 19.35 20.11 -7.36
CA MET A 1 18.39 18.98 -7.30
C MET A 1 17.92 18.85 -5.85
N LYS A 2 16.64 19.14 -5.56
CA LYS A 2 16.07 18.90 -4.23
C LYS A 2 15.73 17.42 -4.15
N THR A 3 16.59 16.64 -3.52
CA THR A 3 16.24 15.30 -3.05
C THR A 3 15.07 15.49 -2.09
N ILE A 4 13.88 15.06 -2.50
CA ILE A 4 12.73 14.99 -1.60
C ILE A 4 13.15 14.03 -0.49
N LYS A 5 13.52 14.58 0.67
CA LYS A 5 13.54 13.78 1.89
C LYS A 5 12.07 13.51 2.19
N PRO A 6 11.63 12.24 2.25
CA PRO A 6 10.29 11.94 2.69
C PRO A 6 10.26 12.10 4.22
N GLU A 7 10.30 13.35 4.68
CA GLU A 7 10.37 13.65 6.13
C GLU A 7 9.07 13.24 6.82
N SER A 8 7.96 13.19 6.07
CA SER A 8 6.68 12.61 6.47
C SER A 8 5.93 12.09 5.24
N ILE A 9 5.57 10.80 5.23
CA ILE A 9 4.70 10.17 4.22
C ILE A 9 3.36 9.82 4.85
N GLY A 10 2.25 10.26 4.24
CA GLY A 10 0.90 9.85 4.65
C GLY A 10 0.40 8.71 3.77
N LEU A 11 -0.25 7.69 4.32
CA LEU A 11 -0.80 6.57 3.57
C LEU A 11 -2.27 6.35 3.90
N PHE A 12 -3.14 6.29 2.90
CA PHE A 12 -4.58 6.16 3.04
C PHE A 12 -5.03 4.81 2.49
N CYS A 13 -5.64 3.97 3.33
CA CYS A 13 -6.27 2.72 2.89
C CYS A 13 -7.73 2.99 2.50
N LEU A 14 -8.09 2.68 1.26
CA LEU A 14 -9.46 2.80 0.77
C LEU A 14 -10.28 1.52 1.00
N SER A 15 -9.61 0.38 1.23
CA SER A 15 -10.26 -0.90 1.54
C SER A 15 -9.63 -1.58 2.76
N SER A 16 -10.41 -2.43 3.44
CA SER A 16 -9.94 -3.23 4.58
C SER A 16 -8.88 -4.27 4.18
N GLY A 17 -8.90 -4.75 2.93
CA GLY A 17 -7.88 -5.66 2.38
C GLY A 17 -6.49 -5.04 2.29
N ASP A 18 -6.40 -3.71 2.29
CA ASP A 18 -5.16 -2.97 2.08
C ASP A 18 -4.41 -2.66 3.39
N VAL A 19 -5.05 -2.89 4.55
CA VAL A 19 -4.50 -2.61 5.88
C VAL A 19 -3.20 -3.38 6.13
N GLU A 20 -3.12 -4.63 5.69
CA GLU A 20 -1.93 -5.45 5.87
C GLU A 20 -0.77 -5.00 4.96
N LEU A 21 -1.08 -4.45 3.78
CA LEU A 21 -0.07 -3.84 2.91
C LEU A 21 0.46 -2.55 3.54
N ALA A 22 -0.43 -1.74 4.10
CA ALA A 22 -0.07 -0.53 4.82
C ALA A 22 0.85 -0.82 6.02
N LYS A 23 0.52 -1.82 6.84
CA LYS A 23 1.37 -2.25 7.97
C LYS A 23 2.77 -2.67 7.50
N TYR A 24 2.85 -3.43 6.41
CA TYR A 24 4.12 -3.86 5.84
C TYR A 24 4.96 -2.67 5.37
N LEU A 25 4.36 -1.71 4.68
CA LEU A 25 5.05 -0.51 4.21
C LEU A 25 5.48 0.40 5.38
N ALA A 26 4.63 0.58 6.39
CA ALA A 26 4.93 1.33 7.60
C ALA A 26 6.05 0.71 8.45
N GLY A 27 6.28 -0.60 8.33
CA GLY A 27 7.43 -1.27 8.95
C GLY A 27 8.77 -0.95 8.27
N MET A 28 8.77 -0.44 7.04
CA MET A 28 9.99 -0.18 6.26
C MET A 28 10.29 1.31 6.06
N LEU A 29 9.27 2.16 6.15
CA LEU A 29 9.34 3.59 5.86
C LEU A 29 8.61 4.38 6.95
N PRO A 30 9.00 5.64 7.21
CA PRO A 30 8.33 6.51 8.19
C PRO A 30 6.98 7.01 7.64
N ILE A 31 6.03 6.08 7.53
CA ILE A 31 4.70 6.30 6.97
C ILE A 31 3.68 6.39 8.10
N THR A 32 2.84 7.41 8.05
CA THR A 32 1.65 7.50 8.90
C THR A 32 0.45 6.97 8.12
N CYS A 33 -0.13 5.87 8.57
CA CYS A 33 -1.29 5.29 7.89
C CYS A 33 -2.62 5.81 8.48
N PHE A 34 -3.55 6.06 7.59
CA PHE A 34 -4.90 6.55 7.80
C PHE A 34 -5.88 5.52 7.22
N VAL A 35 -6.89 5.18 8.00
CA VAL A 35 -7.92 4.21 7.64
C VAL A 35 -9.31 4.78 7.91
N GLY A 36 -10.32 4.23 7.23
CA GLY A 36 -11.72 4.49 7.56
C GLY A 36 -12.04 4.11 9.01
N GLU A 37 -13.04 4.78 9.59
CA GLU A 37 -13.44 4.59 10.99
C GLU A 37 -13.81 3.13 11.32
N ASP A 38 -14.32 2.38 10.33
CA ASP A 38 -14.75 0.99 10.51
C ASP A 38 -13.60 -0.02 10.67
N TRP A 39 -12.34 0.35 10.36
CA TRP A 39 -11.20 -0.59 10.31
C TRP A 39 -9.97 -0.08 11.07
N GLN A 40 -10.17 0.64 12.18
CA GLN A 40 -9.09 1.17 13.02
C GLN A 40 -8.26 0.06 13.70
N GLN A 41 -7.29 -0.49 12.98
CA GLN A 41 -6.32 -1.48 13.50
C GLN A 41 -5.04 -0.82 14.02
N GLY A 42 -5.16 0.24 14.83
CA GLY A 42 -4.02 1.03 15.34
C GLY A 42 -3.55 2.16 14.42
N PHE A 43 -4.29 2.41 13.34
CA PHE A 43 -4.06 3.51 12.40
C PHE A 43 -4.94 4.73 12.71
N ARG A 44 -4.57 5.91 12.20
CA ARG A 44 -5.35 7.14 12.39
C ARG A 44 -6.67 7.04 11.65
N SER A 45 -7.78 7.43 12.28
CA SER A 45 -9.05 7.57 11.56
C SER A 45 -9.01 8.76 10.61
N CYS A 46 -9.71 8.62 9.49
CA CYS A 46 -10.00 9.74 8.60
C CYS A 46 -11.08 10.65 9.25
N ASN A 47 -10.65 11.66 10.01
CA ASN A 47 -11.55 12.59 10.69
C ASN A 47 -12.30 13.47 9.67
N GLY A 48 -13.63 13.38 9.63
CA GLY A 48 -14.45 14.10 8.65
C GLY A 48 -14.44 13.51 7.23
N GLY A 49 -14.01 12.25 7.07
CA GLY A 49 -14.00 11.54 5.79
C GLY A 49 -12.67 11.64 5.03
N LEU A 50 -12.56 10.83 3.96
CA LEU A 50 -11.32 10.63 3.23
C LEU A 50 -10.78 11.92 2.59
N LEU A 51 -11.64 12.68 1.92
CA LEU A 51 -11.27 13.93 1.23
C LEU A 51 -10.74 14.99 2.21
N GLN A 52 -11.39 15.13 3.36
CA GLN A 52 -10.99 16.11 4.38
C GLN A 52 -9.65 15.72 5.01
N SER A 53 -9.47 14.44 5.33
CA SER A 53 -8.22 13.93 5.91
C SER A 53 -7.07 13.99 4.90
N LEU A 54 -7.33 13.73 3.62
CA LEU A 54 -6.36 13.94 2.54
C LEU A 54 -5.97 15.40 2.44
N SER A 55 -6.95 16.33 2.45
CA SER A 55 -6.72 17.78 2.42
C SER A 55 -5.86 18.27 3.58
N ASP A 56 -6.09 17.76 4.78
CA ASP A 56 -5.29 18.05 5.96
C ASP A 56 -3.87 17.49 5.79
N ALA A 57 -3.77 16.23 5.35
CA ALA A 57 -2.49 15.58 5.11
C ALA A 57 -1.66 16.24 3.98
N PHE A 58 -2.28 16.89 3.00
CA PHE A 58 -1.54 17.69 2.00
C PHE A 58 -0.74 18.85 2.62
N ARG A 59 -1.09 19.29 3.85
CA ARG A 59 -0.40 20.37 4.56
C ARG A 59 0.75 19.86 5.40
N ASP A 60 0.60 18.67 5.99
CA ASP A 60 1.56 18.07 6.92
C ASP A 60 2.54 17.09 6.23
N TYR A 61 2.19 16.55 5.07
CA TYR A 61 2.95 15.50 4.39
C TYR A 61 3.36 15.95 2.97
N SER A 62 4.62 15.68 2.62
CA SER A 62 5.13 15.96 1.27
C SER A 62 4.78 14.88 0.26
N VAL A 63 4.48 13.67 0.73
CA VAL A 63 4.10 12.53 -0.09
C VAL A 63 2.88 11.84 0.50
N LEU A 64 1.88 11.61 -0.34
CA LEU A 64 0.68 10.86 -0.02
C LEU A 64 0.61 9.58 -0.84
N LEU A 65 0.36 8.48 -0.16
CA LEU A 65 0.14 7.16 -0.71
C LEU A 65 -1.33 6.82 -0.56
N LEU A 66 -1.99 6.39 -1.63
CA LEU A 66 -3.33 5.82 -1.58
C LEU A 66 -3.21 4.34 -1.91
N ILE A 67 -3.77 3.45 -1.11
CA ILE A 67 -3.93 2.04 -1.48
C ILE A 67 -5.40 1.79 -1.77
N ALA A 68 -5.67 1.22 -2.93
CA ALA A 68 -7.02 0.98 -3.38
C ALA A 68 -7.12 -0.37 -4.12
N GLU A 69 -8.27 -1.02 -3.99
CA GLU A 69 -8.60 -2.20 -4.79
C GLU A 69 -8.82 -1.82 -6.27
N SER A 70 -8.72 -2.78 -7.18
CA SER A 70 -9.04 -2.58 -8.60
C SER A 70 -10.48 -2.04 -8.73
N GLY A 71 -10.64 -0.87 -9.36
CA GLY A 71 -11.94 -0.23 -9.53
C GLY A 71 -12.43 0.61 -8.33
N ALA A 72 -11.63 0.76 -7.27
CA ALA A 72 -11.95 1.67 -6.19
C ALA A 72 -12.03 3.14 -6.67
N PHE A 73 -12.95 3.89 -6.06
CA PHE A 73 -13.16 5.29 -6.40
C PHE A 73 -11.96 6.13 -5.96
N ILE A 74 -11.19 6.58 -6.94
CA ILE A 74 -10.06 7.46 -6.72
C ILE A 74 -10.57 8.87 -7.00
N PRO A 75 -10.51 9.79 -6.03
CA PRO A 75 -10.86 11.17 -6.29
C PRO A 75 -9.91 11.73 -7.35
N GLU A 76 -10.40 11.93 -8.58
CA GLU A 76 -9.63 12.58 -9.65
C GLU A 76 -9.37 14.07 -9.34
N ASN A 77 -10.21 14.65 -8.48
CA ASN A 77 -10.13 16.05 -8.07
C ASN A 77 -9.51 16.17 -6.67
N LEU A 78 -8.33 15.60 -6.49
CA LEU A 78 -7.57 15.80 -5.27
C LEU A 78 -7.09 17.26 -5.24
N PRO A 79 -7.20 17.95 -4.09
CA PRO A 79 -6.63 19.28 -3.94
C PRO A 79 -5.11 19.18 -4.06
N HIS A 80 -4.61 19.42 -5.26
CA HIS A 80 -3.20 19.42 -5.57
C HIS A 80 -2.59 20.72 -5.04
N SER A 81 -1.87 20.61 -3.91
CA SER A 81 -0.92 21.65 -3.50
C SER A 81 0.33 21.52 -4.36
N ASP A 82 0.78 22.64 -4.93
CA ASP A 82 1.95 22.72 -5.81
C ASP A 82 3.19 22.16 -5.07
N GLY A 83 3.59 20.93 -5.39
CA GLY A 83 4.75 20.25 -4.81
C GLY A 83 4.48 18.96 -4.02
N VAL A 84 3.23 18.62 -3.69
CA VAL A 84 2.93 17.33 -3.02
C VAL A 84 2.85 16.21 -4.04
N THR A 85 3.51 15.08 -3.75
CA THR A 85 3.48 13.89 -4.59
C THR A 85 2.40 12.93 -4.10
N VAL A 86 1.47 12.56 -4.97
CA VAL A 86 0.40 11.61 -4.70
C VAL A 86 0.63 10.36 -5.53
N ILE A 87 0.83 9.23 -4.86
CA ILE A 87 1.03 7.93 -5.48
C ILE A 87 -0.12 7.02 -5.10
N LEU A 88 -0.67 6.32 -6.08
CA LEU A 88 -1.69 5.32 -5.89
C LEU A 88 -1.12 3.93 -6.11
N ILE A 89 -1.37 3.04 -5.17
CA ILE A 89 -1.04 1.62 -5.22
C ILE A 89 -2.36 0.89 -5.46
N ALA A 90 -2.53 0.38 -6.67
CA ALA A 90 -3.69 -0.44 -7.05
C ALA A 90 -3.20 -1.73 -7.69
N GLU A 91 -3.79 -2.87 -7.29
CA GLU A 91 -3.39 -4.19 -7.79
C GLU A 91 -1.89 -4.47 -7.68
N HIS A 92 -1.26 -3.91 -6.63
CA HIS A 92 0.18 -3.99 -6.35
C HIS A 92 1.09 -3.21 -7.29
N ASN A 93 0.54 -2.37 -8.16
CA ASN A 93 1.30 -1.45 -9.00
C ASN A 93 1.21 -0.03 -8.43
N ALA A 94 2.35 0.61 -8.24
CA ALA A 94 2.41 2.01 -7.83
C ALA A 94 2.37 2.93 -9.06
N ARG A 95 1.49 3.93 -9.06
CA ARG A 95 1.38 4.93 -10.14
C ARG A 95 1.28 6.35 -9.58
N LEU A 96 1.92 7.30 -10.27
CA LEU A 96 1.81 8.72 -9.94
C LEU A 96 0.42 9.22 -10.32
N LEU A 97 -0.33 9.78 -9.37
CA LEU A 97 -1.58 10.51 -9.66
C LEU A 97 -1.33 12.00 -9.85
N ALA A 98 -0.51 12.61 -8.99
CA ALA A 98 -0.24 14.04 -9.02
C ALA A 98 1.13 14.35 -8.40
N GLY A 99 1.76 15.44 -8.86
CA GLY A 99 2.99 15.97 -8.26
C GLY A 99 4.23 15.88 -9.16
N PRO A 100 5.39 16.36 -8.66
CA PRO A 100 6.61 16.46 -9.44
C PRO A 100 7.21 15.08 -9.76
N ALA A 101 7.14 14.70 -11.04
CA ALA A 101 7.59 13.40 -11.54
C ALA A 101 9.03 13.03 -11.12
N GLY A 102 9.95 14.00 -11.06
CA GLY A 102 11.38 13.75 -10.84
C GLY A 102 11.73 13.13 -9.48
N GLY A 103 10.92 13.33 -8.44
CA GLY A 103 11.13 12.70 -7.13
C GLY A 103 10.28 11.45 -6.91
N ALA A 104 9.13 11.37 -7.60
CA ALA A 104 8.17 10.29 -7.43
C ALA A 104 8.63 8.96 -8.06
N THR A 105 9.36 9.01 -9.19
CA THR A 105 9.75 7.79 -9.93
C THR A 105 10.56 6.81 -9.09
N ALA A 106 11.54 7.29 -8.32
CA ALA A 106 12.34 6.41 -7.46
C ALA A 106 11.49 5.75 -6.35
N LEU A 107 10.57 6.52 -5.76
CA LEU A 107 9.66 6.02 -4.73
C LEU A 107 8.66 5.02 -5.31
N ILE A 108 8.12 5.29 -6.49
CA ILE A 108 7.23 4.37 -7.21
C ILE A 108 7.92 3.04 -7.46
N HIS A 109 9.14 3.05 -8.00
CA HIS A 109 9.90 1.81 -8.21
C HIS A 109 10.15 1.04 -6.91
N TYR A 110 10.51 1.74 -5.83
CA TYR A 110 10.72 1.13 -4.53
C TYR A 110 9.44 0.48 -3.97
N LEU A 111 8.30 1.16 -4.10
CA LEU A 111 7.00 0.65 -3.66
C LEU A 111 6.54 -0.54 -4.49
N ASP A 112 6.77 -0.50 -5.79
CA ASP A 112 6.44 -1.58 -6.72
C ASP A 112 7.22 -2.85 -6.36
N GLU A 113 8.54 -2.72 -6.17
CA GLU A 113 9.38 -3.82 -5.68
C GLU A 113 8.93 -4.35 -4.32
N ALA A 114 8.59 -3.46 -3.38
CA ALA A 114 8.11 -3.85 -2.06
C ALA A 114 6.79 -4.64 -2.13
N CYS A 115 5.84 -4.18 -2.94
CA CYS A 115 4.56 -4.85 -3.18
C CYS A 115 4.77 -6.21 -3.83
N GLN A 116 5.66 -6.28 -4.83
CA GLN A 116 5.97 -7.51 -5.54
C GLN A 116 6.68 -8.54 -4.64
N ARG A 117 7.63 -8.12 -3.80
CA ARG A 117 8.30 -8.98 -2.80
C ARG A 117 7.31 -9.57 -1.81
N ARG A 118 6.32 -8.79 -1.36
CA ARG A 118 5.28 -9.28 -0.47
C ARG A 118 4.41 -10.33 -1.17
N ARG A 119 4.04 -10.10 -2.44
CA ARG A 119 3.27 -11.06 -3.25
C ARG A 119 4.02 -12.37 -3.45
N THR A 120 5.31 -12.32 -3.80
CA THR A 120 6.11 -13.54 -3.99
C THR A 120 6.31 -14.29 -2.68
N ALA A 121 6.50 -13.59 -1.55
CA ALA A 121 6.59 -14.23 -0.23
C ALA A 121 5.28 -14.93 0.17
N VAL A 122 4.13 -14.30 -0.06
CA VAL A 122 2.81 -14.91 0.20
C VAL A 122 2.59 -16.11 -0.72
N SER A 123 2.94 -15.99 -2.00
CA SER A 123 2.83 -17.08 -2.97
C SER A 123 3.73 -18.26 -2.63
N ASP A 124 4.99 -18.03 -2.22
CA ASP A 124 5.91 -19.09 -1.80
C ASP A 124 5.42 -19.76 -0.50
N ALA A 125 4.95 -18.98 0.47
CA ALA A 125 4.36 -19.51 1.70
C ALA A 125 3.12 -20.36 1.44
N LEU A 126 2.23 -19.92 0.53
CA LEU A 126 1.04 -20.66 0.12
C LEU A 126 1.41 -21.94 -0.64
N CYS A 127 2.38 -21.88 -1.56
CA CYS A 127 2.92 -23.05 -2.25
C CYS A 127 3.51 -24.06 -1.26
N ARG A 128 4.27 -23.61 -0.26
CA ARG A 128 4.81 -24.48 0.78
C ARG A 128 3.72 -25.09 1.66
N ALA A 129 2.69 -24.32 2.02
CA ALA A 129 1.56 -24.80 2.80
C ALA A 129 0.79 -25.90 2.04
N LEU A 130 0.46 -25.66 0.77
CA LEU A 130 -0.23 -26.63 -0.09
C LEU A 130 0.62 -27.88 -0.35
N THR A 131 1.94 -27.74 -0.53
CA THR A 131 2.85 -28.88 -0.70
C THR A 131 2.99 -29.70 0.58
N ARG A 132 2.86 -29.06 1.75
CA ARG A 132 2.90 -29.73 3.06
C ARG A 132 1.62 -30.53 3.33
N GLU A 133 0.46 -30.01 2.95
CA GLU A 133 -0.81 -30.74 3.07
C GLU A 133 -0.93 -31.89 2.06
N ASN A 134 -0.34 -31.75 0.86
CA ASN A 134 -0.39 -32.80 -0.16
C ASN A 134 0.60 -33.97 0.08
N ARG A 135 1.43 -33.94 1.14
CA ARG A 135 2.30 -35.06 1.55
C ARG A 135 1.60 -36.10 2.45
N ALA A 136 0.29 -36.00 2.65
CA ALA A 136 -0.50 -36.92 3.47
C ALA A 136 -1.31 -37.96 2.67
N ILE A 137 -0.92 -38.32 1.44
CA ILE A 137 -1.44 -39.54 0.80
C ILE A 137 -0.46 -40.68 1.08
N PRO A 138 -0.76 -41.63 1.98
CA PRO A 138 0.04 -42.83 2.09
C PRO A 138 -0.15 -43.62 0.79
N GLN A 139 0.95 -43.81 0.05
CA GLN A 139 0.98 -44.81 -1.01
C GLN A 139 0.86 -46.18 -0.35
N CYS A 140 -0.37 -46.67 -0.17
CA CYS A 140 -0.62 -48.06 0.16
C CYS A 140 -0.09 -48.91 -0.98
N GLY A 141 0.95 -49.68 -0.66
CA GLY A 141 1.66 -50.55 -1.59
C GLY A 141 0.73 -51.53 -2.30
N PHE A 142 0.94 -51.64 -3.61
CA PHE A 142 0.60 -52.85 -4.34
C PHE A 142 1.45 -53.98 -3.77
N ASN A 143 0.82 -54.88 -3.01
CA ASN A 143 1.41 -56.17 -2.70
C ASN A 143 0.93 -57.17 -3.77
N SER A 144 1.90 -57.90 -4.32
CA SER A 144 1.77 -58.91 -5.36
C SER A 144 0.97 -60.13 -4.93
#